data_AF-A0A2M9PCP8-F1
#
_entry.id   AF-A0A2M9PCP8-F1
#
_cell.length_a   1.000
_cell.length_b   1.000
_cell.length_c   1.000
_cell.angle_alpha   90.00
_cell.angle_beta   90.00
_cell.angle_gamma   90.00
#
_symmetry.space_group_name_H-M   'P 1'
#
loop_
_entity.id
_entity.type
_entity.pdbx_description
1 polymer ?
#
loop_
_entity_poly.entity_id
_entity_poly.type
_entity_poly.pdbx_seq_one_letter_code
_entity_poly.pdbx_strand_id
1 'polypeptide(L)' 'MTGKLIALVDASAHARSVCDHAAWAAARTASAVEILHVLG' A
#
# COMPACT_ATOMS: atom_id res chain seq x y z
N MET A 1 -8.31 -16.47 2.62
CA MET A 1 -9.01 -15.26 3.08
C MET A 1 -8.59 -14.12 2.17
N THR A 2 -9.50 -13.52 1.40
CA THR A 2 -9.19 -12.36 0.57
C THR A 2 -9.32 -11.09 1.43
N GLY A 3 -8.18 -10.50 1.80
CA GLY A 3 -8.11 -9.25 2.57
C GLY A 3 -7.90 -8.01 1.69
N LYS A 4 -7.94 -6.83 2.32
CA LYS A 4 -7.58 -5.56 1.68
C LYS A 4 -6.45 -4.92 2.48
N LEU A 5 -5.37 -4.53 1.81
CA LEU A 5 -4.25 -3.77 2.37
C LEU A 5 -4.40 -2.33 1.92
N ILE A 6 -4.50 -1.40 2.88
CA ILE A 6 -4.55 0.03 2.60
C ILE A 6 -3.15 0.60 2.78
N ALA A 7 -2.57 1.11 1.70
CA ALA A 7 -1.30 1.82 1.67
C ALA A 7 -1.58 3.33 1.79
N LEU A 8 -1.22 3.89 2.94
CA LEU A 8 -1.31 5.33 3.19
C LEU A 8 -0.01 5.99 2.70
N VAL A 9 -0.14 6.93 1.77
CA VAL A 9 1.00 7.64 1.18
C VAL A 9 0.87 9.14 1.41
N ASP A 10 2.00 9.83 1.45
CA ASP A 10 2.11 11.29 1.51
C ASP A 10 2.91 11.80 0.30
N ALA A 11 3.32 13.08 0.31
CA ALA A 11 4.15 13.67 -0.74
C ALA A 11 5.66 13.39 -0.57
N SER A 12 6.05 12.45 0.29
CA SER A 12 7.46 12.13 0.53
C SER A 12 8.06 11.27 -0.57
N ALA A 13 9.39 11.30 -0.68
CA ALA A 13 10.13 10.38 -1.56
C ALA A 13 9.94 8.89 -1.16
N HIS A 14 9.50 8.63 0.08
CA HIS A 14 9.28 7.28 0.58
C HIS A 14 7.95 6.66 0.12
N ALA A 15 7.03 7.44 -0.47
CA ALA A 15 5.76 6.93 -1.00
C ALA A 15 5.94 5.76 -1.98
N ARG A 16 7.02 5.79 -2.80
CA ARG A 16 7.36 4.68 -3.69
C ARG A 16 7.66 3.38 -2.93
N SER A 17 8.46 3.49 -1.87
CA SER A 17 8.78 2.33 -1.02
C SER A 17 7.51 1.74 -0.41
N VAL A 18 6.58 2.58 0.06
CA VAL A 18 5.30 2.12 0.61
C VAL A 18 4.51 1.33 -0.44
N CYS A 19 4.41 1.84 -1.67
CA CYS A 19 3.76 1.12 -2.77
C CYS A 19 4.42 -0.24 -3.06
N ASP A 20 5.75 -0.29 -3.13
CA ASP A 20 6.51 -1.51 -3.43
C ASP A 20 6.30 -2.58 -2.33
N HIS A 21 6.34 -2.18 -1.05
CA HIS A 21 6.10 -3.10 0.08
C HIS A 21 4.64 -3.56 0.16
N ALA A 22 3.68 -2.68 -0.13
CA ALA A 22 2.26 -3.03 -0.14
C ALA A 22 1.96 -4.07 -1.24
N ALA A 23 2.52 -3.89 -2.45
CA ALA A 23 2.40 -4.86 -3.54
C ALA A 23 3.01 -6.22 -3.18
N TRP A 24 4.22 -6.22 -2.59
CA TRP A 24 4.88 -7.44 -2.13
C TRP A 24 4.06 -8.18 -1.07
N ALA A 25 3.51 -7.47 -0.09
CA ALA A 25 2.71 -8.07 0.99
C ALA A 25 1.36 -8.61 0.46
N ALA A 26 0.71 -7.88 -0.45
CA ALA A 26 -0.56 -8.26 -1.06
C ALA A 26 -0.45 -9.55 -1.87
N ALA A 27 0.63 -9.69 -2.66
CA ALA A 27 0.89 -10.90 -3.44
C ALA A 27 1.00 -12.15 -2.56
N ARG A 28 1.60 -12.04 -1.36
CA ARG A 28 1.78 -13.16 -0.42
C ARG A 28 0.53 -13.54 0.35
N THR A 29 -0.38 -12.59 0.52
CA THR A 29 -1.59 -12.76 1.32
C THR A 29 -2.85 -12.95 0.49
N ALA A 30 -2.73 -12.95 -0.84
CA ALA A 30 -3.85 -12.91 -1.77
C ALA A 30 -4.84 -11.77 -1.43
N SER A 31 -4.29 -10.61 -1.07
CA SER A 31 -5.04 -9.40 -0.74
C SER A 31 -5.05 -8.41 -1.91
N ALA A 32 -6.05 -7.54 -1.95
CA ALA A 32 -6.04 -6.37 -2.84
C ALA A 32 -5.29 -5.20 -2.18
N VAL A 33 -4.64 -4.35 -2.98
CA VAL A 33 -4.04 -3.08 -2.52
C VAL A 33 -4.99 -1.93 -2.84
N GLU A 34 -5.21 -1.06 -1.86
CA GLU A 34 -5.83 0.24 -2.02
C GLU A 34 -4.85 1.32 -1.59
N ILE A 35 -4.69 2.36 -2.41
CA ILE A 35 -3.77 3.46 -2.13
C ILE A 35 -4.59 4.69 -1.75
N LEU A 36 -4.24 5.30 -0.62
CA LEU A 36 -4.85 6.53 -0.15
C LEU A 36 -3.78 7.58 0.11
N HIS A 37 -3.91 8.76 -0.50
CA HIS A 37 -3.04 9.89 -0.21
C HIS A 37 -3.58 10.67 1.00
N VAL A 38 -2.76 10.83 2.03
CA VAL A 38 -3.11 11.57 3.25
C VAL A 38 -2.65 13.02 3.10
N LEU A 39 -3.62 13.94 3.14
CA LEU A 39 -3.37 15.37 3.19
C LEU A 39 -3.33 15.80 4.67
N GLY A 40 -2.33 16.60 5.03
CA GLY A 40 -2.21 17.23 6.35
C GLY A 40 -3.05 18.48 6.47
#